data_AF-A0A2V7XUC1-F1
#
_entry.id   AF-A0A2V7XUC1-F1
#
_cell.length_a   1.000
_cell.length_b   1.000
_cell.length_c   1.000
_cell.angle_alpha   90.00
_cell.angle_beta   90.00
_cell.angle_gamma   90.00
#
_symmetry.space_group_name_H-M   'P 1'
#
loop_
_entity.id
_entity.type
_entity.pdbx_description
1 polymer ?
#
loop_
_entity_poly.entity_id
_entity_poly.type
_entity_poly.pdbx_seq_one_letter_code
_entity_poly.pdbx_strand_id
1 'polypeptide(L)'
;MPAPIVRAMRALAAASRPGEVVLQRPGARYPPAPVIMIGRRVPYERFTPWLTQFAPAAALEARHEVVYRFFHTEDASEARAIARALGARYLVLYGADRVRFDPAGVLVPIYEEDGARVFRFAY
;
A
#
# COMPACT_ATOMS: atom_id res chain seq x y z
N MET A 1 16.10 -4.34 -8.41
CA MET A 1 15.32 -3.35 -7.62
C MET A 1 16.21 -2.17 -7.29
N PRO A 2 15.70 -0.92 -7.38
CA PRO A 2 16.38 0.26 -6.85
C PRO A 2 16.74 0.12 -5.36
N ALA A 3 17.89 0.66 -4.96
CA ALA A 3 18.38 0.60 -3.57
C ALA A 3 17.42 1.22 -2.52
N PRO A 4 16.74 2.36 -2.79
CA PRO A 4 15.76 2.93 -1.85
C PRO A 4 14.62 1.95 -1.54
N ILE A 5 14.17 1.17 -2.53
CA ILE A 5 13.11 0.18 -2.34
C ILE A 5 13.56 -0.95 -1.39
N VAL A 6 14.80 -1.44 -1.54
CA VAL A 6 15.37 -2.47 -0.65
C VAL A 6 15.44 -1.97 0.79
N ARG A 7 15.87 -0.72 0.99
CA ARG A 7 15.97 -0.10 2.32
C ARG A 7 14.60 0.14 2.95
N ALA A 8 13.64 0.65 2.19
CA ALA A 8 12.24 0.78 2.61
C ALA A 8 11.65 -0.57 3.07
N MET A 9 11.92 -1.66 2.34
CA MET A 9 11.48 -2.99 2.75
C MET A 9 12.10 -3.45 4.07
N ARG A 10 13.39 -3.18 4.30
CA ARG A 10 14.04 -3.51 5.58
C ARG A 10 13.44 -2.72 6.75
N ALA A 11 13.18 -1.43 6.55
CA ALA A 11 12.52 -0.59 7.55
C ALA A 11 11.11 -1.10 7.89
N LEU A 12 10.33 -1.45 6.86
CA LEU A 12 9.02 -2.08 7.06
C LEU A 12 9.15 -3.41 7.80
N ALA A 13 10.10 -4.27 7.42
CA ALA A 13 10.31 -5.57 8.06
C ALA A 13 10.58 -5.45 9.56
N ALA A 14 11.37 -4.45 9.97
CA ALA A 14 11.66 -4.14 11.36
C ALA A 14 10.45 -3.58 12.13
N ALA A 15 9.55 -2.88 11.44
CA ALA A 15 8.43 -2.16 12.05
C ALA A 15 7.09 -2.93 12.05
N SER A 16 7.03 -4.13 11.49
CA SER A 16 5.77 -4.88 11.28
C SER A 16 5.95 -6.39 11.49
N ARG A 17 4.88 -7.17 11.30
CA ARG A 17 4.88 -8.63 11.35
C ARG A 17 4.40 -9.25 10.02
N PRO A 18 4.81 -10.48 9.69
CA PRO A 18 4.21 -11.22 8.59
C PRO A 18 2.68 -11.28 8.72
N GLY A 19 1.98 -11.20 7.59
CA GLY A 19 0.52 -11.19 7.50
C GLY A 19 -0.13 -9.81 7.60
N GLU A 20 0.57 -8.81 8.17
CA GLU A 20 0.03 -7.44 8.22
C GLU A 20 -0.17 -6.86 6.82
N VAL A 21 -1.21 -6.05 6.68
CA VAL A 21 -1.64 -5.52 5.40
C VAL A 21 -0.96 -4.17 5.15
N VAL A 22 -0.44 -4.02 3.95
CA VAL A 22 0.24 -2.81 3.51
C VAL A 22 -0.39 -2.32 2.22
N LEU A 23 -0.86 -1.07 2.27
CA LEU A 23 -1.44 -0.39 1.13
C LEU A 23 -0.34 0.15 0.23
N GLN A 24 -0.52 0.02 -1.08
CA GLN A 24 0.33 0.61 -2.10
C GLN A 24 -0.51 0.98 -3.31
N ARG A 25 0.00 1.86 -4.17
CA ARG A 25 -0.70 2.19 -5.40
C ARG A 25 -0.63 1.00 -6.36
N PRO A 26 -1.75 0.53 -6.92
CA PRO A 26 -1.72 -0.60 -7.85
C PRO A 26 -0.85 -0.25 -9.08
N GLY A 27 0.16 -1.05 -9.39
CA GLY A 27 1.15 -0.80 -10.44
C GLY A 27 0.94 -1.62 -11.71
N ALA A 28 1.39 -1.12 -12.87
CA ALA A 28 1.24 -1.80 -14.18
C ALA A 28 2.56 -2.29 -14.82
N ARG A 29 3.74 -1.91 -14.30
CA ARG A 29 4.98 -1.97 -15.11
C ARG A 29 5.98 -3.07 -14.76
N TYR A 30 5.85 -3.73 -13.61
CA TYR A 30 6.71 -4.87 -13.23
C TYR A 30 5.94 -5.80 -12.29
N PRO A 31 6.21 -7.11 -12.26
CA PRO A 31 5.99 -7.84 -11.02
C PRO A 31 6.86 -7.14 -9.97
N PRO A 32 6.30 -6.59 -8.88
CA PRO A 32 7.03 -5.89 -7.86
C PRO A 32 7.93 -6.97 -7.27
N ALA A 33 9.21 -6.68 -7.35
CA ALA A 33 10.25 -7.61 -6.99
C ALA A 33 10.26 -8.04 -5.50
N PRO A 34 9.33 -7.58 -4.65
CA PRO A 34 8.89 -8.33 -3.48
C PRO A 34 7.41 -8.73 -3.58
N VAL A 35 7.12 -9.90 -4.14
CA VAL A 35 5.76 -10.50 -4.18
C VAL A 35 5.12 -10.58 -2.78
N ILE A 36 5.90 -10.46 -1.72
CA ILE A 36 5.41 -10.22 -0.38
C ILE A 36 6.44 -9.27 0.22
N MET A 37 6.05 -8.12 0.78
CA MET A 37 6.98 -7.23 1.50
C MET A 37 7.50 -7.91 2.76
N ILE A 38 8.33 -8.93 2.57
CA ILE A 38 8.87 -9.85 3.56
C ILE A 38 7.73 -10.42 4.43
N GLY A 39 6.72 -11.05 3.81
CA GLY A 39 5.61 -11.68 4.54
C GLY A 39 4.32 -10.86 4.70
N ARG A 40 4.25 -9.58 4.27
CA ARG A 40 3.06 -8.71 4.37
C ARG A 40 2.10 -8.84 3.19
N ARG A 41 0.79 -8.69 3.45
CA ARG A 41 -0.28 -8.78 2.44
C ARG A 41 -0.50 -7.42 1.78
N VAL A 42 -0.88 -7.41 0.50
CA VAL A 42 -1.31 -6.20 -0.21
C VAL A 42 -2.81 -6.32 -0.55
N PRO A 43 -3.64 -5.26 -0.34
CA PRO A 43 -5.08 -5.33 -0.53
C PRO A 43 -5.54 -5.65 -1.95
N TYR A 44 -4.84 -5.12 -2.95
CA TYR A 44 -5.18 -5.24 -4.36
C TYR A 44 -3.98 -4.87 -5.22
N GLU A 45 -3.83 -5.57 -6.33
CA GLU A 45 -2.73 -5.34 -7.23
C GLU A 45 -3.02 -5.89 -8.64
N ARG A 46 -2.57 -5.17 -9.67
CA ARG A 46 -2.99 -5.41 -11.06
C ARG A 46 -2.23 -6.54 -11.76
N PHE A 47 -1.00 -6.85 -11.33
CA PHE A 47 -0.19 -7.88 -11.98
C PHE A 47 -0.32 -9.27 -11.33
N THR A 48 -1.04 -9.44 -10.22
CA THR A 48 -1.09 -10.72 -9.48
C THR A 48 -2.03 -11.70 -10.20
N PRO A 49 -1.52 -12.66 -10.99
CA PRO A 49 -2.39 -13.53 -11.79
C PRO A 49 -3.18 -14.48 -10.89
N TRP A 50 -2.69 -14.73 -9.67
CA TRP A 50 -3.35 -15.61 -8.71
C TRP A 50 -4.68 -15.04 -8.20
N LEU A 51 -4.81 -13.72 -8.00
CA LEU A 51 -6.08 -13.13 -7.56
C LEU A 51 -7.10 -13.09 -8.71
N THR A 52 -6.65 -12.86 -9.95
CA THR A 52 -7.52 -12.87 -11.13
C THR A 52 -7.98 -14.28 -11.52
N GLN A 53 -7.24 -15.32 -11.13
CA GLN A 53 -7.59 -16.72 -11.41
C GLN A 53 -8.70 -17.28 -10.51
N PHE A 54 -8.83 -16.82 -9.27
CA PHE A 54 -9.72 -17.43 -8.28
C PHE A 54 -10.80 -16.48 -7.70
N ALA A 55 -10.68 -15.17 -7.88
CA ALA A 55 -11.70 -14.22 -7.44
C ALA A 55 -12.70 -13.89 -8.57
N PRO A 56 -14.00 -13.74 -8.27
CA PRO A 56 -14.96 -13.21 -9.24
C PRO A 56 -14.55 -11.80 -9.72
N ALA A 57 -14.77 -11.50 -11.00
CA ALA A 57 -14.44 -10.19 -11.59
C ALA A 57 -15.03 -9.01 -10.80
N ALA A 58 -16.30 -9.09 -10.42
CA ALA A 58 -16.98 -8.07 -9.62
C ALA A 58 -16.28 -7.80 -8.26
N ALA A 59 -15.70 -8.83 -7.64
CA ALA A 59 -14.96 -8.66 -6.39
C ALA A 59 -13.62 -7.93 -6.62
N LEU A 60 -12.97 -8.18 -7.76
CA LEU A 60 -11.74 -7.50 -8.15
C LEU A 60 -12.00 -6.03 -8.49
N GLU A 61 -13.08 -5.74 -9.21
CA GLU A 61 -13.52 -4.38 -9.54
C GLU A 61 -13.85 -3.59 -8.27
N ALA A 62 -14.70 -4.13 -7.39
CA ALA A 62 -15.04 -3.49 -6.13
C ALA A 62 -13.79 -3.19 -5.29
N ARG A 63 -12.84 -4.12 -5.24
CA ARG A 63 -11.58 -3.94 -4.53
C ARG A 63 -10.69 -2.87 -5.18
N HIS A 64 -10.62 -2.86 -6.52
CA HIS A 64 -9.93 -1.82 -7.29
C HIS A 64 -10.46 -0.44 -6.91
N GLU A 65 -11.78 -0.25 -6.97
CA GLU A 65 -12.45 1.02 -6.68
C GLU A 65 -12.15 1.52 -5.27
N VAL A 66 -12.17 0.64 -4.27
CA VAL A 66 -11.85 1.03 -2.88
C VAL A 66 -10.40 1.52 -2.76
N VAL A 67 -9.44 0.80 -3.34
CA VAL A 67 -8.03 1.21 -3.30
C VAL A 67 -7.81 2.47 -4.14
N TYR A 68 -8.47 2.58 -5.30
CA TYR A 68 -8.42 3.75 -6.15
C TYR A 68 -8.93 4.98 -5.38
N ARG A 69 -10.10 4.89 -4.73
CA ARG A 69 -10.69 5.94 -3.91
C ARG A 69 -9.75 6.43 -2.82
N PHE A 70 -9.04 5.54 -2.12
CA PHE A 70 -8.03 5.94 -1.13
C PHE A 70 -6.95 6.88 -1.70
N PHE A 71 -6.45 6.62 -2.90
CA PHE A 71 -5.41 7.44 -3.52
C PHE A 71 -5.94 8.73 -4.18
N HIS A 72 -7.26 8.88 -4.27
CA HIS A 72 -7.91 10.00 -4.95
C HIS A 72 -8.71 10.90 -4.01
N THR A 73 -9.02 10.46 -2.79
CA THR A 73 -9.68 11.31 -1.80
C THR A 73 -8.75 12.38 -1.26
N GLU A 74 -9.34 13.56 -1.03
CA GLU A 74 -8.73 14.69 -0.33
C GLU A 74 -9.15 14.74 1.16
N ASP A 75 -10.11 13.90 1.56
CA ASP A 75 -10.61 13.80 2.94
C ASP A 75 -9.81 12.77 3.76
N ALA A 76 -9.11 13.27 4.77
CA ALA A 76 -8.32 12.47 5.71
C ALA A 76 -9.16 11.44 6.50
N SER A 77 -10.40 11.78 6.83
CA SER A 77 -11.32 10.90 7.57
C SER A 77 -11.76 9.73 6.71
N GLU A 78 -12.07 9.99 5.44
CA GLU A 78 -12.39 8.98 4.44
C GLU A 78 -11.19 8.07 4.17
N ALA A 79 -10.01 8.64 3.98
CA ALA A 79 -8.77 7.88 3.80
C ALA A 79 -8.52 6.91 4.97
N ARG A 80 -8.71 7.38 6.21
CA ARG A 80 -8.59 6.54 7.42
C ARG A 80 -9.65 5.45 7.46
N ALA A 81 -10.90 5.76 7.12
CA ALA A 81 -11.99 4.76 7.08
C ALA A 81 -11.69 3.66 6.06
N ILE A 82 -11.24 4.02 4.86
CA ILE A 82 -10.83 3.07 3.82
C ILE A 82 -9.66 2.22 4.30
N ALA A 83 -8.61 2.83 4.87
CA ALA A 83 -7.46 2.09 5.37
C ALA A 83 -7.86 1.06 6.45
N ARG A 84 -8.73 1.44 7.40
CA ARG A 84 -9.28 0.52 8.41
C ARG A 84 -10.10 -0.60 7.77
N ALA A 85 -10.98 -0.30 6.83
CA ALA A 85 -11.80 -1.30 6.14
C ALA A 85 -10.97 -2.29 5.32
N LEU A 86 -9.83 -1.85 4.78
CA LEU A 86 -8.86 -2.71 4.09
C LEU A 86 -7.98 -3.51 5.07
N GLY A 87 -8.02 -3.20 6.38
CA GLY A 87 -7.12 -3.75 7.39
C GLY A 87 -5.67 -3.25 7.28
N ALA A 88 -5.44 -2.19 6.49
CA ALA A 88 -4.12 -1.71 6.12
C ALA A 88 -3.45 -0.95 7.27
N ARG A 89 -2.40 -1.52 7.86
CA ARG A 89 -1.62 -0.91 8.95
C ARG A 89 -0.49 0.01 8.46
N TYR A 90 -0.07 -0.19 7.22
CA TYR A 90 1.03 0.56 6.62
C TYR A 90 0.65 1.05 5.23
N LEU A 91 1.31 2.11 4.78
CA LEU A 91 1.27 2.64 3.42
C LEU A 91 2.69 2.73 2.88
N VAL A 92 2.89 2.28 1.64
CA VAL A 92 4.14 2.48 0.91
C VAL A 92 3.89 3.28 -0.36
N LEU A 93 4.73 4.29 -0.59
CA LEU A 93 4.73 5.14 -1.76
C LEU A 93 6.08 5.03 -2.47
N TYR A 94 6.06 4.80 -3.79
CA TYR A 94 7.27 4.69 -4.60
C TYR A 94 7.37 5.84 -5.59
N GLY A 95 8.59 6.34 -5.82
CA GLY A 95 8.85 7.41 -6.79
C GLY A 95 7.89 8.59 -6.62
N ALA A 96 7.13 8.88 -7.68
CA ALA A 96 6.18 10.00 -7.76
C ALA A 96 4.81 9.73 -7.10
N ASP A 97 4.62 8.57 -6.45
CA ASP A 97 3.38 8.27 -5.75
C ASP A 97 3.11 9.29 -4.63
N ARG A 98 1.84 9.65 -4.47
CA ARG A 98 1.38 10.60 -3.46
C ARG A 98 -0.06 10.31 -3.07
N VAL A 99 -0.40 10.68 -1.85
CA VAL A 99 -1.80 10.83 -1.41
C VAL A 99 -2.28 12.25 -1.71
N ARG A 100 -3.59 12.44 -1.78
CA ARG A 100 -4.19 13.77 -2.03
C ARG A 100 -4.73 14.45 -0.77
N PHE A 101 -4.98 13.68 0.29
CA PHE A 101 -5.35 14.19 1.60
C PHE A 101 -4.13 14.67 2.40
N ASP A 102 -4.36 15.48 3.44
CA ASP A 102 -3.33 15.88 4.40
C ASP A 102 -2.88 14.68 5.26
N PRO A 103 -1.62 14.22 5.16
CA PRO A 103 -1.14 13.07 5.91
C PRO A 103 -1.01 13.33 7.42
N ALA A 104 -1.03 14.60 7.86
CA ALA A 104 -0.85 14.96 9.27
C ALA A 104 -1.89 14.26 10.17
N GLY A 105 -1.40 13.58 11.20
CA GLY A 105 -2.25 12.83 12.13
C GLY A 105 -2.88 11.55 11.55
N VAL A 106 -2.75 11.27 10.26
CA VAL A 106 -3.19 10.03 9.60
C VAL A 106 -2.03 9.06 9.40
N LEU A 107 -0.88 9.57 8.99
CA LEU A 107 0.31 8.81 8.64
C LEU A 107 1.48 9.21 9.53
N VAL A 108 2.15 8.19 10.11
CA VAL A 108 3.39 8.34 10.87
C VAL A 108 4.54 7.80 10.02
N PRO A 109 5.56 8.61 9.69
CA PRO A 109 6.68 8.13 8.89
C PRO A 109 7.47 7.05 9.65
N ILE A 110 7.78 5.96 8.96
CA ILE A 110 8.71 4.92 9.41
C ILE A 110 10.04 5.06 8.70
N TYR A 111 10.00 5.41 7.41
CA TYR A 111 11.17 5.54 6.57
C TYR A 111 10.87 6.45 5.39
N GLU A 112 11.80 7.35 5.10
CA GLU A 112 11.71 8.29 4.00
C GLU A 112 13.08 8.43 3.34
N GLU A 113 13.13 8.10 2.05
CA GLU A 113 14.26 8.35 1.16
C GLU A 113 13.69 8.69 -0.22
N ASP A 114 14.43 9.47 -1.01
CA ASP A 114 14.06 9.72 -2.40
C ASP A 114 13.83 8.40 -3.14
N GLY A 115 12.63 8.26 -3.72
CA GLY A 115 12.20 7.07 -4.44
C GLY A 115 11.42 6.04 -3.61
N ALA A 116 11.43 6.07 -2.28
CA ALA A 116 10.63 5.15 -1.46
C ALA A 116 10.30 5.72 -0.06
N ARG A 117 9.01 5.70 0.29
CA ARG A 117 8.53 6.15 1.61
C ARG A 117 7.60 5.12 2.22
N VAL A 118 7.72 4.91 3.53
CA VAL A 118 6.94 3.96 4.33
C VAL A 118 6.31 4.69 5.50
N PHE A 119 5.01 4.53 5.65
CA PHE A 119 4.22 5.11 6.73
C PHE A 119 3.44 4.04 7.48
N ARG A 120 3.19 4.29 8.77
CA ARG A 120 2.20 3.58 9.59
C ARG A 120 0.94 4.43 9.68
N PHE A 121 -0.23 3.82 9.62
CA PHE A 121 -1.46 4.55 9.93
C PHE A 121 -1.59 4.81 11.44
N ALA A 122 -1.95 6.03 11.82
CA ALA A 122 -2.19 6.42 13.20
C ALA A 122 -3.65 6.17 13.58
N TYR A 123 -3.98 4.98 14.08
CA TYR A 123 -5.34 4.64 14.50
C TYR A 123 -5.43 3.40 15.38
#